data_AF-A0A944VP56-F1
#
_entry.id   AF-A0A944VP56-F1
#
_cell.length_a   1.000
_cell.length_b   1.000
_cell.length_c   1.000
_cell.angle_alpha   90.00
_cell.angle_beta   90.00
_cell.angle_gamma   90.00
#
_symmetry.space_group_name_H-M   'P 1'
#
loop_
_entity.id
_entity.type
_entity.pdbx_description
1 polymer ?
#
loop_
_entity_poly.entity_id
_entity_poly.type
_entity_poly.pdbx_seq_one_letter_code
_entity_poly.pdbx_strand_id
1 'polypeptide(L)' 'MDLIKISIYLYVLFFITAGVNHFLNPMYYDSLVPKFIPFPRQVHQLTGVIEIILPLFLLTKFRSEAAL' A
#
# COMPACT_ATOMS: atom_id res chain seq x y z
N MET A 1 -18.77 17.32 -4.84
CA MET A 1 -17.45 16.92 -4.28
C MET A 1 -16.42 17.26 -5.35
N ASP A 2 -15.35 17.97 -5.00
CA ASP A 2 -14.32 18.36 -5.98
C ASP A 2 -13.59 17.11 -6.51
N LEU A 3 -13.22 17.10 -7.78
CA LEU A 3 -12.57 15.95 -8.44
C LEU A 3 -11.34 15.43 -7.66
N ILE A 4 -10.55 16.34 -7.08
CA ILE A 4 -9.39 16.02 -6.26
C ILE A 4 -9.77 15.15 -5.05
N LYS A 5 -10.88 15.48 -4.35
CA LYS A 5 -11.32 14.71 -3.19
C LYS A 5 -11.78 13.31 -3.58
N ILE A 6 -12.46 13.19 -4.73
CA ILE A 6 -12.86 11.89 -5.28
C ILE A 6 -11.61 11.05 -5.58
N SER A 7 -10.61 11.63 -6.25
CA SER A 7 -9.35 10.94 -6.54
C SER A 7 -8.61 10.50 -5.28
N ILE A 8 -8.60 11.32 -4.22
CA ILE A 8 -7.98 10.95 -2.93
C ILE A 8 -8.68 9.74 -2.33
N TYR A 9 -10.02 9.72 -2.25
CA TYR A 9 -10.73 8.58 -1.68
C TYR A 9 -10.53 7.31 -2.50
N LEU A 10 -10.51 7.41 -3.84
CA LEU A 10 -10.22 6.26 -4.71
C LEU A 10 -8.80 5.74 -4.52
N TYR A 11 -7.81 6.63 -4.41
CA TYR A 11 -6.43 6.27 -4.17
C TYR A 11 -6.27 5.55 -2.82
N VAL A 12 -6.89 6.09 -1.77
CA VAL A 12 -6.88 5.46 -0.43
C VAL A 12 -7.49 4.07 -0.46
N LEU A 13 -8.68 3.95 -1.06
CA LEU A 13 -9.36 2.66 -1.15
C LEU A 13 -8.56 1.63 -1.95
N PHE A 14 -7.95 2.06 -3.06
CA PHE A 14 -7.12 1.20 -3.91
C PHE A 14 -5.95 0.62 -3.13
N PHE A 15 -5.14 1.46 -2.48
CA PHE A 15 -3.95 1.00 -1.77
C PHE A 15 -4.28 0.19 -0.51
N ILE A 16 -5.34 0.52 0.24
CA ILE A 16 -5.79 -0.33 1.35
C ILE A 16 -6.21 -1.71 0.84
N THR A 17 -6.94 -1.77 -0.27
CA THR A 17 -7.39 -3.05 -0.86
C THR A 17 -6.19 -3.87 -1.35
N ALA A 18 -5.24 -3.23 -2.04
CA ALA A 18 -3.99 -3.87 -2.50
C ALA A 18 -3.17 -4.39 -1.31
N GLY A 19 -2.97 -3.55 -0.29
CA GLY A 19 -2.26 -3.89 0.93
C GLY A 19 -2.90 -5.03 1.71
N VAL A 20 -4.23 -5.10 1.80
CA VAL A 20 -4.92 -6.27 2.37
C VAL A 20 -4.72 -7.51 1.49
N ASN A 21 -4.75 -7.36 0.16
CA ASN A 21 -4.58 -8.48 -0.77
C ASN A 21 -3.19 -9.14 -0.66
N HIS A 22 -2.15 -8.41 -0.27
CA HIS A 22 -0.83 -8.98 0.06
C HIS A 22 -0.92 -10.09 1.13
N PHE A 23 -1.81 -9.96 2.10
CA PHE A 23 -2.02 -10.94 3.16
C PHE A 23 -3.02 -12.04 2.78
N LEU A 24 -4.02 -11.73 1.94
CA LEU A 24 -5.03 -12.69 1.48
C LEU A 24 -4.51 -13.62 0.39
N ASN A 25 -3.69 -13.13 -0.53
CA ASN A 25 -3.12 -13.92 -1.63
C ASN A 25 -1.57 -13.92 -1.61
N PRO A 26 -0.96 -14.45 -0.55
CA PRO A 26 0.48 -14.31 -0.32
C PRO A 26 1.35 -14.94 -1.40
N MET A 27 0.91 -16.07 -1.98
CA MET A 27 1.68 -16.81 -2.98
C MET A 27 1.90 -16.02 -4.26
N TYR A 28 0.90 -15.27 -4.70
CA TYR A 28 1.01 -14.43 -5.90
C TYR A 28 2.14 -13.42 -5.71
N TYR A 29 2.11 -12.68 -4.61
CA TYR A 29 3.10 -11.64 -4.33
C TYR A 29 4.47 -12.19 -3.96
N ASP A 30 4.56 -13.28 -3.20
CA ASP A 30 5.83 -13.96 -2.90
C ASP A 30 6.57 -14.35 -4.19
N SER A 31 5.83 -14.74 -5.25
CA SER A 31 6.42 -15.09 -6.55
C SER A 31 7.00 -13.90 -7.33
N LEU A 32 6.58 -12.68 -6.99
CA LEU A 32 7.06 -11.44 -7.60
C LEU A 32 8.31 -10.90 -6.90
N VAL A 33 8.56 -11.28 -5.64
CA VAL A 33 9.72 -10.77 -4.87
C VAL A 33 11.02 -11.33 -5.47
N PRO A 34 11.99 -10.47 -5.85
CA PRO A 34 13.27 -10.94 -6.38
C PRO A 34 14.05 -11.77 -5.35
N LYS A 35 14.63 -12.89 -5.80
CA LYS A 35 15.34 -13.85 -4.93
C LYS A 35 16.59 -13.28 -4.23
N PHE A 36 17.15 -12.17 -4.72
CA PHE A 36 18.32 -11.53 -4.09
C PHE A 36 17.95 -10.66 -2.88
N ILE A 37 16.65 -10.41 -2.63
CA ILE A 37 16.19 -9.68 -1.46
C ILE A 37 16.34 -10.57 -0.22
N PRO A 38 17.06 -10.13 0.82
CA PRO A 38 17.12 -10.86 2.07
C PRO A 38 15.74 -10.86 2.74
N PHE A 39 15.35 -11.98 3.33
CA PHE A 39 14.06 -12.13 4.03
C PHE A 39 12.85 -11.75 3.14
N PRO A 40 12.69 -12.37 1.95
CA PRO A 40 11.75 -11.91 0.94
C PRO A 40 10.29 -11.93 1.42
N ARG A 41 9.95 -12.90 2.29
CA ARG A 41 8.62 -13.01 2.88
C ARG A 41 8.31 -11.84 3.82
N GLN A 42 9.28 -11.46 4.65
CA GLN A 42 9.15 -10.34 5.58
C GLN A 42 9.08 -9.01 4.83
N VAL A 43 9.89 -8.84 3.78
CA VAL A 43 9.85 -7.66 2.93
C VAL A 43 8.50 -7.53 2.24
N HIS A 44 7.97 -8.62 1.68
CA HIS A 44 6.62 -8.63 1.12
C HIS A 44 5.56 -8.22 2.16
N GLN A 45 5.55 -8.84 3.35
CA GLN A 45 4.59 -8.48 4.40
C GLN A 45 4.71 -7.01 4.81
N LEU A 46 5.94 -6.49 4.90
CA LEU A 46 6.20 -5.08 5.20
C LEU A 46 5.63 -4.16 4.10
N THR A 47 5.81 -4.51 2.83
CA THR A 47 5.19 -3.78 1.71
C THR A 47 3.67 -3.71 1.87
N GLY A 48 3.01 -4.83 2.17
CA GLY A 48 1.56 -4.85 2.41
C GLY A 48 1.13 -3.94 3.57
N VAL A 49 1.89 -3.86 4.66
CA VAL A 49 1.63 -2.91 5.76
C VAL A 49 1.78 -1.46 5.30
N ILE A 50 2.86 -1.16 4.57
CA ILE A 50 3.14 0.19 4.06
C ILE A 50 2.02 0.66 3.11
N GLU A 51 1.55 -0.21 2.22
CA GLU A 51 0.43 0.09 1.31
C GLU A 51 -0.88 0.39 2.05
N ILE A 52 -1.11 -0.17 3.23
CA ILE A 52 -2.29 0.17 4.04
C ILE A 52 -2.11 1.52 4.75
N ILE A 53 -0.93 1.81 5.29
CA ILE A 53 -0.70 2.95 6.20
C ILE A 53 -0.48 4.26 5.44
N LEU A 54 0.43 4.29 4.46
CA LEU A 54 0.81 5.54 3.77
C LEU A 54 -0.37 6.30 3.14
N PRO A 55 -1.31 5.66 2.40
CA PRO A 55 -2.41 6.42 1.81
C PRO A 55 -3.32 7.10 2.85
N LEU A 56 -3.42 6.57 4.08
CA LEU A 56 -4.23 7.20 5.14
C LEU A 56 -3.72 8.59 5.49
N PHE A 57 -2.44 8.89 5.26
CA PHE A 57 -1.87 10.21 5.55
C PHE A 57 -2.46 11.30 4.64
N LEU A 58 -2.94 10.95 3.44
CA LEU A 58 -3.66 11.89 2.55
C LEU A 58 -4.94 12.47 3.18
N LEU A 59 -5.49 11.79 4.19
CA LEU A 59 -6.68 12.22 4.93
C LEU A 59 -6.34 13.08 6.16
N THR A 60 -5.06 13.38 6.38
CA THR A 60 -4.58 14.09 7.57
C THR A 60 -3.81 15.35 7.21
N LYS A 61 -3.29 16.05 8.22
CA LYS A 61 -2.36 17.17 8.01
C LYS A 61 -1.04 16.75 7.33
N PHE A 62 -0.72 15.46 7.31
CA PHE A 62 0.50 14.89 6.72
C PHE A 62 0.35 14.49 5.24
N ARG A 63 -0.63 15.08 4.54
CA ARG A 63 -0.92 14.74 3.14
C ARG A 63 0.26 15.01 2.18
N SER A 64 1.17 15.92 2.54
CA SER A 64 2.38 16.23 1.75
C SER A 64 3.43 15.13 1.86
N GLU A 65 3.45 14.43 2.98
CA GLU A 65 4.37 13.35 3.33
C GLU A 65 3.88 12.00 2.84
N ALA A 66 2.58 11.87 2.53
CA ALA A 66 1.99 10.66 1.97
C ALA A 66 2.55 10.26 0.59
N ALA A 67 3.25 11.18 -0.10
CA ALA A 67 3.83 10.98 -1.43
C ALA A 67 5.35 10.74 -1.41
N LEU A 68 5.97 10.68 -0.22
CA LEU A 68 7.39 10.36 -0.02
C LEU A 68 7.60 8.85 0.11
#